data_AF-A0A7I9VQU4-F1
#
_entry.id   AF-A0A7I9VQU4-F1
#
_cell.length_a   1.000
_cell.length_b   1.000
_cell.length_c   1.000
_cell.angle_alpha   90.00
_cell.angle_beta   90.00
_cell.angle_gamma   90.00
#
_symmetry.space_group_name_H-M   'P 1'
#
loop_
_entity.id
_entity.type
_entity.pdbx_description
1 polymer ?
#
loop_
_entity_poly.entity_id
_entity_poly.type
_entity_poly.pdbx_seq_one_letter_code
_entity_poly.pdbx_strand_id
1 'polypeptide(L)'
;MRWNGQVKSLARTVGAVALVLAAGAHRLARADELAASVPAGGLPPSPAIVDAGPGDSQRILGLTLQAGPFAGFGAGLQVGTPDVGVRAAVGWTPLLLVSTGSSDLHFYSTLQVSPDLYVRLLSLRTTTHLGAQMGYRYSSALGHGLAVGGYLQFALYRAVDGLVTGGLLLYPDGEAHLRSAEHLSSSTGFSFPGPNASLGISLGLAFFP
;
A
#
# COMPACT_ATOMS: atom_id res chain seq x y z
N MET A 1 19.49 2.74 -26.05
CA MET A 1 19.15 3.83 -25.11
C MET A 1 17.72 4.33 -25.35
N ARG A 2 16.71 3.80 -24.62
CA ARG A 2 15.30 4.26 -24.65
C ARG A 2 14.74 4.61 -23.25
N TRP A 3 15.59 4.58 -22.24
CA TRP A 3 15.23 4.71 -20.81
C TRP A 3 14.57 6.06 -20.47
N ASN A 4 15.03 7.16 -21.06
CA ASN A 4 14.55 8.51 -20.71
C ASN A 4 13.08 8.81 -21.08
N GLY A 5 12.52 8.10 -22.07
CA GLY A 5 11.11 8.26 -22.45
C GLY A 5 10.16 7.58 -21.46
N GLN A 6 10.55 6.42 -20.95
CA GLN A 6 9.68 5.59 -20.09
C GLN A 6 9.60 6.13 -18.66
N VAL A 7 10.68 6.69 -18.11
CA VAL A 7 10.66 7.33 -16.77
C VAL A 7 9.70 8.53 -16.76
N LYS A 8 9.68 9.32 -17.84
CA LYS A 8 8.74 10.44 -17.99
C LYS A 8 7.30 9.96 -18.11
N SER A 9 7.05 8.83 -18.77
CA SER A 9 5.71 8.23 -18.85
C SER A 9 5.24 7.71 -17.48
N LEU A 10 6.11 7.00 -16.77
CA LEU A 10 5.81 6.45 -15.43
C LEU A 10 5.52 7.57 -14.42
N ALA A 11 6.32 8.64 -14.43
CA ALA A 11 6.11 9.80 -13.58
C ALA A 11 4.76 10.48 -13.83
N ARG A 12 4.31 10.54 -15.10
CA ARG A 12 2.98 11.05 -15.46
C ARG A 12 1.86 10.16 -14.96
N THR A 13 2.01 8.84 -15.06
CA THR A 13 1.00 7.89 -14.58
C THR A 13 0.88 7.94 -13.05
N VAL A 14 1.99 8.00 -12.32
CA VAL A 14 1.99 8.14 -10.85
C VAL A 14 1.36 9.48 -10.43
N GLY A 15 1.71 10.58 -11.11
CA GLY A 15 1.08 11.88 -10.88
C GLY A 15 -0.42 11.88 -11.16
N ALA A 16 -0.87 11.19 -12.22
CA ALA A 16 -2.28 11.07 -12.57
C ALA A 16 -3.06 10.24 -11.55
N VAL A 17 -2.50 9.15 -11.03
CA VAL A 17 -3.14 8.35 -9.97
C VAL A 17 -3.24 9.15 -8.67
N ALA A 18 -2.18 9.87 -8.28
CA ALA A 18 -2.21 10.77 -7.14
C ALA A 18 -3.27 11.88 -7.30
N LEU A 19 -3.40 12.43 -8.52
CA LEU A 19 -4.41 13.45 -8.84
C LEU A 19 -5.84 12.89 -8.82
N VAL A 20 -6.07 11.67 -9.32
CA VAL A 20 -7.40 11.02 -9.28
C VAL A 20 -7.80 10.70 -7.85
N LEU A 21 -6.86 10.23 -7.02
CA LEU A 21 -7.10 10.00 -5.59
C LEU A 21 -7.39 11.32 -4.85
N ALA A 22 -6.66 12.39 -5.15
CA ALA A 22 -6.91 13.72 -4.60
C ALA A 22 -8.26 14.32 -5.05
N ALA A 23 -8.63 14.12 -6.32
CA ALA A 23 -9.91 14.60 -6.87
C ALA A 23 -11.11 13.83 -6.31
N GLY A 24 -10.96 12.53 -6.04
CA GLY A 24 -11.96 11.72 -5.35
C GLY A 24 -12.21 12.20 -3.91
N ALA A 25 -11.15 12.53 -3.18
CA ALA A 25 -11.24 13.07 -1.82
C ALA A 25 -11.98 14.42 -1.79
N HIS A 26 -11.76 15.30 -2.78
CA HIS A 26 -12.47 16.57 -2.90
C HIS A 26 -13.98 16.45 -3.17
N ARG A 27 -14.43 15.40 -3.90
CA ARG A 27 -15.86 15.17 -4.13
C ARG A 27 -16.59 14.65 -2.90
N LEU A 28 -15.91 13.85 -2.06
CA LEU A 28 -16.48 13.36 -0.81
C LEU A 28 -16.61 14.47 0.24
N ALA A 29 -15.66 15.41 0.28
CA ALA A 29 -15.73 16.58 1.17
C ALA A 29 -16.90 17.53 0.87
N ARG A 30 -17.35 17.61 -0.39
CA ARG A 30 -18.51 18.44 -0.78
C ARG A 30 -19.87 17.79 -0.52
N ALA A 31 -19.93 16.48 -0.32
CA ALA A 31 -21.19 15.80 -0.03
C ALA A 31 -21.71 16.14 1.38
N ASP A 32 -20.82 16.39 2.34
CA ASP A 32 -21.19 16.80 3.70
C ASP A 32 -21.71 18.25 3.76
N GLU A 33 -21.31 19.11 2.82
CA GLU A 33 -21.75 20.51 2.77
C GLU A 33 -23.24 20.66 2.36
N LEU A 34 -23.78 19.68 1.63
CA LEU A 34 -25.19 19.64 1.21
C LEU A 34 -26.14 19.07 2.30
N ALA A 35 -25.61 18.43 3.35
CA ALA A 35 -26.41 17.90 4.45
C ALA A 35 -26.74 18.96 5.53
N ALA A 36 -26.14 20.15 5.46
CA ALA A 36 -26.24 21.18 6.50
C ALA A 36 -27.46 22.12 6.39
N SER A 37 -28.38 21.92 5.44
CA SER A 37 -29.50 22.86 5.18
C SER A 37 -30.91 22.32 5.49
N VAL A 38 -31.07 21.35 6.40
CA VAL A 38 -32.39 20.89 6.86
C VAL A 38 -32.82 21.68 8.10
N PRO A 39 -34.01 22.32 8.12
CA PRO A 39 -34.48 23.11 9.26
C PRO A 39 -34.76 22.23 10.49
N ALA A 40 -34.38 22.76 11.66
CA ALA A 40 -34.41 22.11 12.96
C ALA A 40 -35.85 21.90 13.48
N GLY A 41 -36.47 20.78 13.10
CA GLY A 41 -37.61 20.20 13.80
C GLY A 41 -37.12 19.19 14.84
N GLY A 42 -37.50 19.37 16.10
CA GLY A 42 -36.96 18.65 17.27
C GLY A 42 -36.85 17.14 17.10
N LEU A 43 -35.61 16.65 17.09
CA LEU A 43 -35.29 15.23 17.16
C LEU A 43 -35.00 14.82 18.61
N PRO A 44 -35.39 13.59 19.02
CA PRO A 44 -35.10 13.04 20.35
C PRO A 44 -33.58 13.04 20.62
N PRO A 45 -33.16 13.01 21.91
CA PRO A 45 -31.75 13.08 22.28
C PRO A 45 -30.96 12.04 21.50
N SER A 46 -29.98 12.55 20.74
CA SER A 46 -29.07 11.73 19.94
C SER A 46 -28.47 10.65 20.85
N PRO A 47 -28.54 9.36 20.47
CA PRO A 47 -27.86 8.32 21.23
C PRO A 47 -26.40 8.72 21.36
N ALA A 48 -25.90 8.68 22.61
CA ALA A 48 -24.53 9.02 22.95
C ALA A 48 -23.59 8.36 21.96
N ILE A 49 -22.83 9.19 21.24
CA ILE A 49 -21.75 8.74 20.37
C ILE A 49 -20.86 7.88 21.24
N VAL A 50 -20.74 6.61 20.85
CA VAL A 50 -19.85 5.62 21.46
C VAL A 50 -18.51 6.29 21.74
N ASP A 51 -18.14 6.26 23.02
CA ASP A 51 -16.90 6.76 23.61
C ASP A 51 -15.74 6.78 22.63
N ALA A 52 -15.10 7.94 22.55
CA ALA A 52 -13.83 8.17 21.89
C ALA A 52 -12.94 6.92 22.03
N GLY A 53 -12.63 6.29 20.89
CA GLY A 53 -11.58 5.29 20.83
C GLY A 53 -10.29 5.86 21.45
N PRO A 54 -9.36 4.99 21.87
CA PRO A 54 -8.10 5.44 22.45
C PRO A 54 -7.50 6.55 21.58
N GLY A 55 -7.20 7.68 22.21
CA GLY A 55 -6.72 8.87 21.51
C GLY A 55 -5.47 8.54 20.70
N ASP A 56 -5.25 9.31 19.62
CA ASP A 56 -4.11 9.18 18.71
C ASP A 56 -2.75 8.97 19.40
N SER A 57 -2.61 9.45 20.65
CA SER A 57 -1.45 9.26 21.51
C SER A 57 -1.14 7.81 21.90
N GLN A 58 -2.08 6.87 21.80
CA GLN A 58 -1.86 5.46 22.19
C GLN A 58 -1.39 4.57 21.02
N ARG A 59 -1.37 5.09 19.79
CA ARG A 59 -1.06 4.31 18.58
C ARG A 59 0.42 4.40 18.19
N ILE A 60 1.31 4.25 19.17
CA ILE A 60 2.76 4.41 18.97
C ILE A 60 3.41 3.14 18.42
N LEU A 61 3.01 1.98 18.94
CA LEU A 61 3.50 0.67 18.57
C LEU A 61 2.31 -0.18 18.13
N GLY A 62 2.41 -0.84 16.98
CA GLY A 62 1.37 -1.72 16.48
C GLY A 62 1.92 -3.00 15.87
N LEU A 63 1.16 -4.09 16.00
CA LEU A 63 1.38 -5.34 15.27
C LEU A 63 0.55 -5.30 13.99
N THR A 64 1.13 -5.60 12.84
CA THR A 64 0.39 -5.61 11.58
C THR A 64 0.29 -7.02 11.01
N LEU A 65 -0.87 -7.37 10.46
CA LEU A 65 -1.06 -8.52 9.58
C LEU A 65 -1.46 -8.00 8.20
N GLN A 66 -0.80 -8.45 7.14
CA GLN A 66 -1.04 -7.95 5.78
C GLN A 66 -1.12 -9.10 4.78
N ALA A 67 -1.91 -8.91 3.74
CA ALA A 67 -2.14 -9.85 2.66
C ALA A 67 -2.28 -9.11 1.33
N GLY A 68 -1.38 -9.41 0.39
CA GLY A 68 -1.45 -8.94 -0.99
C GLY A 68 -0.08 -8.60 -1.58
N PRO A 69 0.00 -8.38 -2.89
CA PRO A 69 1.27 -8.20 -3.61
C PRO A 69 2.09 -6.96 -3.19
N PHE A 70 1.52 -5.94 -2.56
CA PHE A 70 2.27 -4.73 -2.21
C PHE A 70 3.21 -4.93 -1.01
N ALA A 71 2.73 -5.61 0.01
CA ALA A 71 3.44 -5.85 1.28
C ALA A 71 3.79 -7.32 1.54
N GLY A 72 3.21 -8.24 0.77
CA GLY A 72 3.26 -9.68 1.01
C GLY A 72 2.13 -10.17 1.92
N PHE A 73 2.10 -11.49 2.09
CA PHE A 73 1.24 -12.23 3.02
C PHE A 73 2.08 -12.54 4.27
N GLY A 74 1.84 -11.83 5.36
CA GLY A 74 2.66 -11.97 6.55
C GLY A 74 2.32 -11.01 7.67
N ALA A 75 3.31 -10.81 8.53
CA ALA A 75 3.19 -10.02 9.73
C ALA A 75 4.29 -8.96 9.81
N GLY A 76 4.07 -7.95 10.64
CA GLY A 76 4.98 -6.83 10.78
C GLY A 76 4.72 -6.01 12.02
N LEU A 77 5.49 -4.93 12.12
CA LEU A 77 5.42 -3.95 13.19
C LEU A 77 5.24 -2.56 12.59
N GLN A 78 4.49 -1.72 13.29
CA GLN A 78 4.38 -0.29 13.06
C GLN A 78 4.93 0.44 14.28
N VAL A 79 5.79 1.43 14.06
CA VAL A 79 6.32 2.31 15.12
C VAL A 79 6.23 3.75 14.64
N GLY A 80 5.60 4.62 15.42
CA GLY A 80 5.47 6.04 15.10
C GLY A 80 4.12 6.60 15.52
N THR A 81 3.83 7.84 15.15
CA THR A 81 2.52 8.44 15.41
C THR A 81 1.54 8.08 14.28
N PRO A 82 0.24 8.39 14.42
CA PRO A 82 -0.69 8.35 13.29
C PRO A 82 -0.28 9.22 12.10
N ASP A 83 0.61 10.20 12.32
CA ASP A 83 1.01 11.20 11.32
C ASP A 83 2.23 10.77 10.53
N VAL A 84 3.19 10.14 11.19
CA VAL A 84 4.44 9.70 10.58
C VAL A 84 5.00 8.52 11.36
N GLY A 85 5.56 7.56 10.64
CA GLY A 85 6.20 6.44 11.28
C GLY A 85 6.87 5.50 10.29
N VAL A 86 7.31 4.38 10.84
CA VAL A 86 7.93 3.27 10.13
C VAL A 86 7.01 2.06 10.26
N ARG A 87 6.82 1.33 9.17
CA ARG A 87 6.27 -0.03 9.18
C ARG A 87 7.34 -0.98 8.66
N ALA A 88 7.47 -2.15 9.24
CA ALA A 88 8.32 -3.20 8.73
C ALA A 88 7.55 -4.51 8.72
N ALA A 89 7.44 -5.15 7.56
CA ALA A 89 6.77 -6.43 7.41
C ALA A 89 7.70 -7.49 6.82
N VAL A 90 7.48 -8.74 7.23
CA VAL A 90 8.06 -9.92 6.62
C VAL A 90 6.92 -10.83 6.19
N GLY A 91 6.93 -11.25 4.94
CA GLY A 91 5.84 -12.03 4.39
C GLY A 91 6.22 -12.83 3.17
N TRP A 92 5.41 -13.85 2.91
CA TRP A 92 5.47 -14.62 1.68
C TRP A 92 4.76 -13.87 0.55
N THR A 93 5.30 -13.86 -0.66
CA THR A 93 4.67 -13.20 -1.82
C THR A 93 4.66 -14.17 -3.02
N PRO A 94 3.49 -14.49 -3.58
CA PRO A 94 3.40 -15.22 -4.83
C PRO A 94 3.71 -14.29 -6.01
N LEU A 95 4.49 -14.79 -6.97
CA LEU A 95 4.85 -14.09 -8.19
C LEU A 95 4.32 -14.89 -9.38
N LEU A 96 3.51 -14.24 -10.22
CA LEU A 96 2.98 -14.81 -11.45
C LEU A 96 3.63 -14.08 -12.62
N LEU A 97 4.37 -14.81 -13.45
CA LEU A 97 5.11 -14.25 -14.58
C LEU A 97 4.79 -15.03 -15.85
N VAL A 98 4.68 -14.30 -16.96
CA VAL A 98 4.47 -14.90 -18.29
C VAL A 98 5.77 -14.79 -19.07
N SER A 99 6.29 -15.95 -19.51
CA SER A 99 7.48 -16.03 -20.35
C SER A 99 7.18 -15.54 -21.77
N THR A 100 8.05 -14.72 -22.35
CA THR A 100 7.91 -14.32 -23.76
C THR A 100 8.24 -15.51 -24.65
N GLY A 101 7.28 -15.96 -25.45
CA GLY A 101 7.50 -16.99 -26.48
C GLY A 101 6.81 -18.33 -26.20
N SER A 102 6.39 -18.61 -24.95
CA SER A 102 5.68 -19.87 -24.65
C SER A 102 4.26 -19.70 -24.11
N SER A 103 3.79 -18.48 -23.80
CA SER A 103 2.50 -18.23 -23.12
C SER A 103 2.33 -19.00 -21.80
N ASP A 104 3.40 -19.61 -21.29
CA ASP A 104 3.39 -20.36 -20.05
C ASP A 104 3.38 -19.38 -18.88
N LEU A 105 2.43 -19.62 -17.98
CA LEU A 105 2.35 -18.93 -16.72
C LEU A 105 3.23 -19.66 -15.71
N HIS A 106 4.28 -18.99 -15.24
CA HIS A 106 5.14 -19.51 -14.18
C HIS A 106 4.73 -18.92 -12.83
N PHE A 107 4.67 -19.80 -11.84
CA PHE A 107 4.45 -19.45 -10.45
C PHE A 107 5.77 -19.53 -9.70
N TYR A 108 6.19 -18.41 -9.13
CA TYR A 108 7.33 -18.33 -8.23
C TYR A 108 6.88 -17.90 -6.85
N SER A 109 7.64 -18.28 -5.85
CA SER A 109 7.35 -18.01 -4.44
C SER A 109 8.54 -17.30 -3.83
N THR A 110 8.31 -16.17 -3.18
CA THR A 110 9.39 -15.40 -2.55
C THR A 110 9.08 -15.03 -1.11
N LEU A 111 10.12 -14.97 -0.29
CA LEU A 111 10.06 -14.28 0.99
C LEU A 111 10.43 -12.81 0.76
N GLN A 112 9.62 -11.89 1.29
CA GLN A 112 9.79 -10.46 1.15
C GLN A 112 9.93 -9.77 2.52
N VAL A 113 10.88 -8.84 2.61
CA VAL A 113 11.05 -7.92 3.74
C VAL A 113 10.76 -6.50 3.25
N SER A 114 9.91 -5.76 3.98
CA SER A 114 9.28 -4.53 3.53
C SER A 114 9.31 -3.44 4.62
N PRO A 115 10.44 -2.73 4.83
CA PRO A 115 10.46 -1.51 5.62
C PRO A 115 9.95 -0.32 4.81
N ASP A 116 8.95 0.38 5.36
CA ASP A 116 8.26 1.53 4.80
C ASP A 116 8.26 2.71 5.77
N LEU A 117 8.54 3.89 5.26
CA LEU A 117 8.18 5.16 5.88
C LEU A 117 6.78 5.54 5.41
N TYR A 118 5.91 5.95 6.33
CA TYR A 118 4.59 6.47 5.99
C TYR A 118 4.39 7.86 6.55
N VAL A 119 3.59 8.65 5.84
CA VAL A 119 3.16 9.98 6.26
C VAL A 119 1.67 10.16 5.96
N ARG A 120 0.92 10.63 6.96
CA ARG A 120 -0.49 10.98 6.82
C ARG A 120 -0.61 12.28 6.04
N LEU A 121 -1.45 12.26 5.01
CA LEU A 121 -1.71 13.43 4.18
C LEU A 121 -3.05 14.06 4.52
N LEU A 122 -4.05 13.23 4.88
CA LEU A 122 -5.41 13.69 5.12
C LEU A 122 -6.10 12.81 6.17
N SER A 123 -6.95 13.42 7.00
CA SER A 123 -7.98 12.70 7.77
C SER A 123 -9.33 12.92 7.10
N LEU A 124 -9.92 11.84 6.57
CA LEU A 124 -11.27 11.87 5.97
C LEU A 124 -12.35 11.97 7.04
N ARG A 125 -12.13 11.28 8.17
CA ARG A 125 -12.97 11.29 9.38
C ARG A 125 -12.04 11.25 10.60
N THR A 126 -12.61 11.40 11.79
CA THR A 126 -11.85 11.24 13.05
C THR A 126 -11.14 9.89 13.16
N THR A 127 -11.64 8.86 12.49
CA THR A 127 -11.11 7.49 12.55
C THR A 127 -10.59 6.97 11.21
N THR A 128 -10.43 7.82 10.20
CA THR A 128 -10.01 7.39 8.84
C THR A 128 -8.93 8.31 8.30
N HIS A 129 -7.77 7.72 8.01
CA HIS A 129 -6.56 8.41 7.59
C HIS A 129 -6.12 7.93 6.22
N LEU A 130 -5.77 8.88 5.35
CA LEU A 130 -5.17 8.63 4.06
C LEU A 130 -3.75 9.21 4.07
N GLY A 131 -2.79 8.48 3.52
CA GLY A 131 -1.43 8.94 3.48
C GLY A 131 -0.63 8.38 2.32
N ALA A 132 0.64 8.79 2.26
CA ALA A 132 1.65 8.28 1.36
C ALA A 132 2.63 7.39 2.10
N GLN A 133 3.27 6.49 1.37
CA GLN A 133 4.34 5.66 1.91
C GLN A 133 5.40 5.37 0.85
N MET A 134 6.62 5.21 1.32
CA MET A 134 7.76 4.80 0.51
C MET A 134 8.66 3.88 1.31
N GLY A 135 9.30 2.93 0.64
CA GLY A 135 10.13 1.98 1.35
C GLY A 135 11.02 1.16 0.46
N TYR A 136 11.83 0.35 1.13
CA TYR A 136 12.70 -0.61 0.50
C TYR A 136 12.02 -1.98 0.46
N ARG A 137 12.36 -2.79 -0.53
CA ARG A 137 11.89 -4.16 -0.68
C ARG A 137 13.08 -5.07 -0.88
N TYR A 138 13.16 -6.11 -0.08
CA TYR A 138 14.04 -7.24 -0.38
C TYR A 138 13.18 -8.46 -0.66
N SER A 139 13.30 -9.02 -1.84
CA SER A 139 12.64 -10.26 -2.25
C SER A 139 13.72 -11.31 -2.52
N SER A 140 13.53 -12.53 -1.99
CA SER A 140 14.42 -13.65 -2.28
C SER A 140 14.50 -14.05 -3.76
N ALA A 141 13.50 -13.67 -4.57
CA ALA A 141 13.43 -14.00 -6.00
C ALA A 141 13.74 -12.79 -6.90
N LEU A 142 13.43 -11.56 -6.45
CA LEU A 142 13.60 -10.34 -7.25
C LEU A 142 14.75 -9.44 -6.76
N GLY A 143 15.39 -9.78 -5.64
CA GLY A 143 16.49 -9.02 -5.06
C GLY A 143 16.02 -7.71 -4.43
N HIS A 144 16.74 -6.62 -4.74
CA HIS A 144 16.51 -5.31 -4.16
C HIS A 144 15.49 -4.50 -4.94
N GLY A 145 14.59 -3.83 -4.23
CA GLY A 145 13.57 -2.99 -4.82
C GLY A 145 13.16 -1.81 -3.95
N LEU A 146 12.32 -0.97 -4.54
CA LEU A 146 11.73 0.21 -3.93
C LEU A 146 10.22 0.17 -4.10
N ALA A 147 9.51 0.62 -3.07
CA ALA A 147 8.07 0.76 -3.07
C ALA A 147 7.70 2.23 -2.89
N VAL A 148 6.73 2.71 -3.67
CA VAL A 148 6.11 4.03 -3.48
C VAL A 148 4.61 3.89 -3.69
N GLY A 149 3.82 4.43 -2.78
CA GLY A 149 2.38 4.25 -2.81
C GLY A 149 1.62 5.11 -1.81
N GLY A 150 0.37 4.72 -1.61
CA GLY A 150 -0.50 5.29 -0.59
C GLY A 150 -0.98 4.25 0.39
N TYR A 151 -1.55 4.72 1.49
CA TYR A 151 -2.27 3.88 2.42
C TYR A 151 -3.57 4.55 2.88
N LEU A 152 -4.54 3.72 3.23
CA LEU A 152 -5.76 4.07 3.93
C LEU A 152 -5.80 3.26 5.22
N GLN A 153 -5.96 3.92 6.35
CA GLN A 153 -6.09 3.29 7.66
C GLN A 153 -7.40 3.75 8.29
N PHE A 154 -8.18 2.83 8.85
CA PHE A 154 -9.48 3.14 9.44
C PHE A 154 -9.74 2.30 10.69
N ALA A 155 -10.28 2.91 11.73
CA ALA A 155 -10.59 2.19 12.97
C ALA A 155 -11.70 1.16 12.73
N LEU A 156 -11.44 -0.09 13.10
CA LEU A 156 -12.45 -1.17 13.15
C LEU A 156 -12.97 -1.37 14.58
N TYR A 157 -12.06 -1.31 15.55
CA TYR A 157 -12.29 -1.45 16.97
C TYR A 157 -11.31 -0.57 17.76
N ARG A 158 -11.49 -0.45 19.08
CA ARG A 158 -10.62 0.40 19.93
C ARG A 158 -9.12 0.14 19.70
N ALA A 159 -8.72 -1.12 19.65
CA ALA A 159 -7.32 -1.54 19.48
C ALA A 159 -6.98 -2.04 18.06
N VAL A 160 -7.93 -2.02 17.12
CA VAL A 160 -7.75 -2.66 15.81
C VAL A 160 -8.16 -1.70 14.70
N ASP A 161 -7.23 -1.48 13.77
CA ASP A 161 -7.50 -0.74 12.54
C ASP A 161 -7.46 -1.68 11.33
N GLY A 162 -8.30 -1.38 10.34
CA GLY A 162 -8.13 -1.85 8.98
C GLY A 162 -7.06 -1.03 8.26
N LEU A 163 -6.27 -1.69 7.44
CA LEU A 163 -5.20 -1.10 6.64
C LEU A 163 -5.34 -1.53 5.18
N VAL A 164 -5.31 -0.58 4.27
CA VAL A 164 -5.18 -0.81 2.83
C VAL A 164 -3.93 -0.09 2.37
N THR A 165 -3.03 -0.79 1.70
CA THR A 165 -1.82 -0.21 1.12
C THR A 165 -1.76 -0.54 -0.35
N GLY A 166 -1.17 0.33 -1.17
CA GLY A 166 -0.99 0.02 -2.58
C GLY A 166 -0.15 1.04 -3.31
N GLY A 167 0.42 0.62 -4.43
CA GLY A 167 1.32 1.46 -5.20
C GLY A 167 2.19 0.68 -6.17
N LEU A 168 3.32 1.30 -6.51
CA LEU A 168 4.31 0.80 -7.44
C LEU A 168 5.47 0.15 -6.69
N LEU A 169 5.87 -1.02 -7.16
CA LEU A 169 7.06 -1.74 -6.76
C LEU A 169 8.03 -1.73 -7.94
N LEU A 170 9.31 -1.42 -7.68
CA LEU A 170 10.37 -1.36 -8.67
C LEU A 170 11.52 -2.24 -8.21
N TYR A 171 11.92 -3.21 -9.04
CA TYR A 171 13.05 -4.12 -8.81
C TYR A 171 14.03 -3.97 -9.98
N PRO A 172 14.99 -3.02 -9.93
CA PRO A 172 15.86 -2.71 -11.06
C PRO A 172 16.61 -3.93 -11.62
N ASP A 173 16.98 -4.86 -10.74
CA ASP A 173 17.70 -6.09 -11.08
C ASP A 173 16.79 -7.34 -11.05
N GLY A 174 15.46 -7.17 -11.03
CA GLY A 174 14.49 -8.23 -10.84
C GLY A 174 14.62 -9.37 -11.86
N GLU A 175 14.80 -9.04 -13.14
CA GLU A 175 15.03 -10.06 -14.19
C GLU A 175 16.31 -10.84 -13.99
N ALA A 176 17.42 -10.16 -13.74
CA ALA A 176 18.72 -10.80 -13.59
C ALA A 176 18.77 -11.68 -12.33
N HIS A 177 18.22 -11.17 -11.23
CA HIS A 177 18.15 -11.90 -9.97
C HIS A 177 17.27 -13.13 -10.08
N LEU A 178 16.09 -13.01 -10.71
CA LEU A 178 15.18 -14.14 -10.90
C LEU A 178 15.79 -15.22 -11.78
N ARG A 179 16.47 -14.85 -12.88
CA ARG A 179 17.18 -15.83 -13.72
C ARG A 179 18.25 -16.57 -12.93
N SER A 180 19.00 -15.85 -12.10
CA SER A 180 20.04 -16.46 -11.27
C SER A 180 19.44 -17.37 -10.18
N ALA A 181 18.37 -16.94 -9.51
CA ALA A 181 17.73 -17.68 -8.42
C ALA A 181 17.06 -18.98 -8.93
N GLU A 182 16.42 -18.92 -10.09
CA GLU A 182 15.63 -20.00 -10.67
C GLU A 182 16.38 -20.77 -11.77
N HIS A 183 17.69 -20.52 -11.94
CA HIS A 183 18.55 -21.16 -12.94
C HIS A 183 17.99 -21.09 -14.37
N LEU A 184 17.36 -19.97 -14.72
CA LEU A 184 16.76 -19.78 -16.04
C LEU A 184 17.82 -19.44 -17.09
N SER A 185 17.56 -19.83 -18.33
CA SER A 185 18.42 -19.45 -19.47
C SER A 185 18.52 -17.92 -19.58
N SER A 186 19.68 -17.43 -20.00
CA SER A 186 19.86 -16.00 -20.34
C SER A 186 18.97 -15.55 -21.50
N SER A 187 18.47 -16.50 -22.30
CA SER A 187 17.50 -16.25 -23.39
C SER A 187 16.04 -16.14 -22.91
N THR A 188 15.73 -16.43 -21.64
CA THR A 188 14.37 -16.32 -21.10
C THR A 188 13.97 -14.85 -20.98
N GLY A 189 13.06 -14.40 -21.84
CA GLY A 189 12.48 -13.07 -21.75
C GLY A 189 11.20 -13.03 -20.92
N PHE A 190 10.91 -11.87 -20.32
CA PHE A 190 9.70 -11.61 -19.54
C PHE A 190 8.88 -10.51 -20.23
N SER A 191 7.56 -10.65 -20.24
CA SER A 191 6.69 -9.63 -20.82
C SER A 191 6.65 -8.39 -19.93
N PHE A 192 6.67 -7.19 -20.52
CA PHE A 192 6.58 -5.93 -19.77
C PHE A 192 5.27 -5.87 -18.95
N PRO A 193 5.30 -5.41 -17.67
CA PRO A 193 6.41 -4.77 -16.97
C PRO A 193 7.50 -5.70 -16.41
N GLY A 194 7.35 -7.01 -16.57
CA GLY A 194 8.30 -8.02 -16.16
C GLY A 194 8.47 -8.07 -14.64
N PRO A 195 9.49 -8.78 -14.13
CA PRO A 195 9.83 -8.75 -12.72
C PRO A 195 10.40 -7.39 -12.26
N ASN A 196 10.65 -6.45 -13.17
CA ASN A 196 11.27 -5.16 -12.84
C ASN A 196 10.29 -4.13 -12.27
N ALA A 197 8.99 -4.23 -12.57
CA ALA A 197 8.00 -3.33 -12.02
C ALA A 197 6.65 -4.03 -11.84
N SER A 198 5.96 -3.76 -10.75
CA SER A 198 4.61 -4.27 -10.52
C SER A 198 3.74 -3.26 -9.77
N LEU A 199 2.43 -3.36 -9.98
CA LEU A 199 1.44 -2.66 -9.17
C LEU A 199 0.84 -3.65 -8.20
N GLY A 200 0.70 -3.22 -6.94
CA GLY A 200 0.16 -4.08 -5.89
C GLY A 200 -0.81 -3.32 -4.99
N ILE A 201 -1.75 -4.07 -4.44
CA ILE A 201 -2.62 -3.65 -3.34
C ILE A 201 -2.56 -4.73 -2.27
N SER A 202 -2.45 -4.34 -1.01
CA SER A 202 -2.53 -5.23 0.14
C SER A 202 -3.60 -4.73 1.11
N LEU A 203 -4.27 -5.69 1.74
CA LEU A 203 -5.22 -5.48 2.83
C LEU A 203 -4.58 -5.97 4.12
N GLY A 204 -4.95 -5.39 5.25
CA GLY A 204 -4.37 -5.77 6.52
C GLY A 204 -5.12 -5.25 7.73
N LEU A 205 -4.60 -5.65 8.89
CA LEU A 205 -5.03 -5.22 10.20
C LEU A 205 -3.82 -4.66 10.95
N ALA A 206 -4.03 -3.62 11.74
CA ALA A 206 -3.06 -3.12 12.70
C ALA A 206 -3.65 -3.18 14.11
N PHE A 207 -3.01 -3.93 15.00
CA PHE A 207 -3.38 -4.06 16.40
C PHE A 207 -2.46 -3.20 17.28
N PHE A 208 -3.04 -2.37 18.14
CA PHE A 208 -2.34 -1.47 19.05
C PHE A 208 -2.58 -1.94 20.49
N PRO A 209 -1.57 -2.50 21.18
CA PRO A 209 -1.69 -3.03 22.53
C PRO A 209 -1.86 -1.95 23.61
#